data_AF-A0A1U9WYB1-F1
#
_entry.id   AF-A0A1U9WYB1-F1
#
_cell.length_a   1.000
_cell.length_b   1.000
_cell.length_c   1.000
_cell.angle_alpha   90.00
_cell.angle_beta   90.00
_cell.angle_gamma   90.00
#
_symmetry.space_group_name_H-M   'P 1'
#
loop_
_entity.id
_entity.type
_entity.pdbx_description
1 polymer ?
#
loop_
_entity_poly.entity_id
_entity_poly.type
_entity_poly.pdbx_seq_one_letter_code
_entity_poly.pdbx_strand_id
1 'polypeptide(L)'
;MILRQKQSKIIIVILMIILLIGAAMPGYINKKWSWMDMPQLKTLPQLQTIRKQGLTIPGWQTVKIESLGAGSKKWLKQEIKRDNQTAIVLLFPQNYYKDQPQLEWMDLNGFLGWKTDDFSDDRFSIKSTAQKLDPAEIEVQFFRAWTATQTWAVTQWYAWPNGGNPAPSRWFWIDRWAQLSKHRAPWVGVSLLIPIKPLDNIKDVWPLAVSLGESIQASLMAEALATTTP
;
A
#
# COMPACT_ATOMS: atom_id res chain seq x y z
N MET A 1 -27.03 -50.62 -2.35
CA MET A 1 -26.00 -49.57 -2.17
C MET A 1 -25.52 -48.94 -3.49
N ILE A 2 -25.40 -49.70 -4.59
CA ILE A 2 -24.89 -49.22 -5.90
C ILE A 2 -25.86 -48.25 -6.63
N LEU A 3 -27.18 -48.40 -6.48
CA LEU A 3 -28.18 -47.53 -7.14
C LEU A 3 -28.17 -46.08 -6.62
N ARG A 4 -28.05 -45.89 -5.29
CA ARG A 4 -27.92 -44.56 -4.65
C ARG A 4 -26.67 -43.82 -5.13
N GLN A 5 -25.56 -44.54 -5.29
CA GLN A 5 -24.29 -43.96 -5.74
C GLN A 5 -24.34 -43.52 -7.21
N LYS A 6 -25.07 -44.24 -8.08
CA LYS A 6 -25.33 -43.81 -9.47
C LYS A 6 -26.21 -42.56 -9.52
N GLN A 7 -27.22 -42.45 -8.65
CA GLN A 7 -28.08 -41.26 -8.57
C GLN A 7 -27.34 -40.02 -8.04
N SER A 8 -26.49 -40.17 -7.01
CA SER A 8 -25.65 -39.06 -6.52
C SER A 8 -24.67 -38.56 -7.58
N LYS A 9 -24.09 -39.46 -8.39
CA LYS A 9 -23.23 -39.06 -9.52
C LYS A 9 -23.99 -38.26 -10.58
N ILE A 10 -25.22 -38.66 -10.90
CA ILE A 10 -26.07 -37.93 -11.85
C ILE A 10 -26.41 -36.54 -11.31
N ILE A 11 -26.76 -36.44 -10.03
CA ILE A 11 -27.06 -35.14 -9.39
C ILE A 11 -25.82 -34.23 -9.40
N ILE A 12 -24.64 -34.75 -9.09
CA ILE A 12 -23.38 -33.98 -9.12
C ILE A 12 -23.05 -33.50 -10.54
N VAL A 13 -23.24 -34.35 -11.54
CA VAL A 13 -23.00 -33.99 -12.94
C VAL A 13 -23.98 -32.90 -13.39
N ILE A 14 -25.25 -33.02 -13.03
CA ILE A 14 -26.26 -32.00 -13.33
C ILE A 14 -25.92 -30.68 -12.60
N LEU A 15 -25.51 -30.72 -11.34
CA LEU A 15 -25.08 -29.55 -10.58
C LEU A 15 -23.85 -28.89 -11.23
N MET A 16 -22.86 -29.68 -11.67
CA MET A 16 -21.69 -29.19 -12.39
C MET A 16 -22.08 -28.53 -13.72
N ILE A 17 -23.01 -29.13 -14.47
CA ILE A 17 -23.48 -28.59 -15.74
C ILE A 17 -24.24 -27.29 -15.52
N ILE A 18 -25.08 -27.20 -14.48
CA ILE A 18 -25.80 -25.97 -14.12
C ILE A 18 -24.81 -24.88 -13.68
N LEU A 19 -23.77 -25.23 -12.91
CA LEU A 19 -22.70 -24.30 -12.53
C LEU A 19 -21.92 -23.82 -13.75
N LEU A 20 -21.57 -24.71 -14.68
CA LEU A 20 -20.87 -24.37 -15.91
C LEU A 20 -21.72 -23.48 -16.82
N ILE A 21 -22.99 -23.80 -17.01
CA ILE A 21 -23.92 -23.02 -17.84
C ILE A 21 -24.20 -21.66 -17.17
N GLY A 22 -24.49 -21.64 -15.87
CA GLY A 22 -24.75 -20.40 -15.13
C GLY A 22 -23.53 -19.48 -15.02
N ALA A 23 -22.31 -20.05 -14.90
CA ALA A 23 -21.08 -19.27 -14.79
C ALA A 23 -20.49 -18.87 -16.15
N ALA A 24 -20.62 -19.70 -17.19
CA ALA A 24 -19.95 -19.48 -18.48
C ALA A 24 -20.84 -18.83 -19.55
N MET A 25 -22.17 -18.99 -19.49
CA MET A 25 -23.07 -18.53 -20.55
C MET A 25 -23.33 -17.01 -20.61
N PRO A 26 -23.35 -16.23 -19.49
CA PRO A 26 -23.72 -14.81 -19.55
C PRO A 26 -22.83 -13.94 -20.46
N GLY A 27 -21.55 -14.28 -20.61
CA GLY A 27 -20.62 -13.45 -21.39
C GLY A 27 -20.27 -13.97 -22.78
N TYR A 28 -20.91 -15.04 -23.27
CA TYR A 28 -20.84 -15.42 -24.69
C TYR A 28 -21.86 -14.63 -25.55
N ILE A 29 -22.97 -14.21 -24.94
CA ILE A 29 -24.09 -13.53 -25.61
C ILE A 29 -23.92 -12.01 -25.56
N ASN A 30 -23.45 -11.48 -24.42
CA ASN A 30 -23.06 -10.09 -24.31
C ASN A 30 -21.55 -9.99 -24.52
N LYS A 31 -21.10 -9.45 -25.67
CA LYS A 31 -19.69 -9.15 -26.02
C LYS A 31 -18.92 -8.25 -25.00
N LYS A 32 -19.46 -8.05 -23.80
CA LYS A 32 -18.88 -7.34 -22.67
C LYS A 32 -18.90 -8.31 -21.49
N TRP A 33 -17.88 -9.16 -21.40
CA TRP A 33 -17.63 -9.97 -20.21
C TRP A 33 -17.28 -9.01 -19.06
N SER A 34 -18.29 -8.56 -18.31
CA SER A 34 -18.17 -7.56 -17.25
C SER A 34 -17.16 -7.91 -16.14
N TRP A 35 -16.69 -9.17 -16.06
CA TRP A 35 -15.66 -9.56 -15.10
C TRP A 35 -14.23 -9.34 -15.63
N MET A 36 -14.03 -9.04 -16.92
CA MET A 36 -12.71 -8.73 -17.50
C MET A 36 -12.40 -7.23 -17.42
N ASP A 37 -13.41 -6.37 -17.44
CA ASP A 37 -13.26 -4.94 -17.23
C ASP A 37 -13.08 -4.65 -15.74
N MET A 38 -11.82 -4.73 -15.28
CA MET A 38 -11.47 -4.32 -13.93
C MET A 38 -11.86 -2.83 -13.74
N PRO A 39 -12.51 -2.48 -12.63
CA PRO A 39 -12.93 -1.11 -12.40
C PRO A 39 -11.73 -0.17 -12.41
N GLN A 40 -11.92 1.01 -13.00
CA GLN A 40 -10.88 2.02 -13.05
C GLN A 40 -10.64 2.62 -11.66
N LEU A 41 -9.41 3.04 -11.41
CA LEU A 41 -9.03 3.68 -10.16
C LEU A 41 -9.25 5.19 -10.26
N LYS A 42 -10.29 5.70 -9.58
CA LYS A 42 -10.66 7.12 -9.58
C LYS A 42 -9.55 8.04 -9.06
N THR A 43 -8.74 7.54 -8.13
CA THR A 43 -7.67 8.31 -7.48
C THR A 43 -6.34 8.25 -8.24
N LEU A 44 -6.29 7.60 -9.40
CA LEU A 44 -5.06 7.46 -10.18
C LEU A 44 -4.41 8.82 -10.54
N PRO A 45 -5.15 9.86 -10.94
CA PRO A 45 -4.55 11.18 -11.19
C PRO A 45 -3.83 11.75 -9.97
N GLN A 46 -4.41 11.60 -8.78
CA GLN A 46 -3.84 12.08 -7.51
C GLN A 46 -2.56 11.31 -7.16
N LEU A 47 -2.56 9.98 -7.37
CA LEU A 47 -1.35 9.16 -7.18
C LEU A 47 -0.23 9.55 -8.15
N GLN A 48 -0.57 9.93 -9.39
CA GLN A 48 0.39 10.46 -10.36
C GLN A 48 0.92 11.85 -9.96
N THR A 49 0.10 12.68 -9.32
CA THR A 49 0.55 13.96 -8.74
C THR A 49 1.56 13.72 -7.63
N ILE A 50 1.25 12.84 -6.66
CA ILE A 50 2.19 12.47 -5.60
C ILE A 50 3.50 11.96 -6.19
N ARG A 51 3.44 11.09 -7.21
CA ARG A 51 4.63 10.55 -7.87
C ARG A 51 5.55 11.61 -8.48
N LYS A 52 5.04 12.80 -8.80
CA LYS A 52 5.81 13.89 -9.43
C LYS A 52 6.20 14.99 -8.44
N GLN A 53 5.28 15.34 -7.54
CA GLN A 53 5.37 16.53 -6.70
C GLN A 53 5.62 16.21 -5.23
N GLY A 54 5.53 14.95 -4.83
CA GLY A 54 5.61 14.55 -3.43
C GLY A 54 4.32 14.72 -2.67
N LEU A 55 4.45 14.57 -1.36
CA LEU A 55 3.37 14.63 -0.40
C LEU A 55 3.59 15.84 0.51
N THR A 56 2.54 16.63 0.74
CA THR A 56 2.60 17.71 1.72
C THR A 56 2.41 17.12 3.10
N ILE A 57 3.41 17.23 3.98
CA ILE A 57 3.36 16.68 5.33
C ILE A 57 3.22 17.84 6.33
N PRO A 58 2.10 17.95 7.06
CA PRO A 58 1.88 19.03 8.01
C PRO A 58 3.01 19.18 9.03
N GLY A 59 3.49 20.41 9.20
CA GLY A 59 4.59 20.72 10.12
C GLY A 59 5.99 20.36 9.61
N TRP A 60 6.13 19.78 8.41
CA TRP A 60 7.41 19.45 7.81
C TRP A 60 7.63 20.22 6.51
N GLN A 61 8.83 20.76 6.32
CA GLN A 61 9.21 21.43 5.09
C GLN A 61 9.91 20.44 4.16
N THR A 62 9.46 20.36 2.91
CA THR A 62 10.15 19.61 1.87
C THR A 62 11.39 20.37 1.40
N VAL A 63 12.54 19.72 1.53
CA VAL A 63 13.85 20.28 1.16
C VAL A 63 14.23 19.86 -0.26
N LYS A 64 13.99 18.59 -0.60
CA LYS A 64 14.43 18.01 -1.87
C LYS A 64 13.48 16.92 -2.32
N ILE A 65 13.23 16.84 -3.62
CA ILE A 65 12.47 15.76 -4.25
C ILE A 65 13.29 15.20 -5.41
N GLU A 66 13.44 13.88 -5.44
CA GLU A 66 14.19 13.15 -6.46
C GLU A 66 13.47 11.85 -6.82
N SER A 67 13.76 11.29 -7.99
CA SER A 67 13.29 9.96 -8.37
C SER A 67 14.43 8.96 -8.16
N LEU A 68 14.13 7.87 -7.45
CA LEU A 68 15.00 6.70 -7.30
C LEU A 68 14.47 5.53 -8.15
N GLY A 69 15.36 4.83 -8.84
CA GLY A 69 15.01 3.71 -9.72
C GLY A 69 14.78 4.11 -11.19
N ALA A 70 14.35 3.15 -12.00
CA ALA A 70 14.24 3.29 -13.45
C ALA A 70 12.94 2.68 -14.01
N GLY A 71 12.51 3.15 -15.19
CA GLY A 71 11.34 2.62 -15.90
C GLY A 71 10.02 2.85 -15.14
N SER A 72 9.23 1.78 -15.00
CA SER A 72 7.95 1.80 -14.27
C SER A 72 8.12 1.76 -12.75
N LYS A 73 9.25 1.25 -12.24
CA LYS A 73 9.57 1.11 -10.82
C LYS A 73 10.32 2.32 -10.29
N LYS A 74 9.66 3.48 -10.26
CA LYS A 74 10.24 4.71 -9.72
C LYS A 74 9.68 5.02 -8.35
N TRP A 75 10.55 5.02 -7.36
CA TRP A 75 10.32 5.59 -6.05
C TRP A 75 10.50 7.09 -6.10
N LEU A 76 9.60 7.83 -5.46
CA LEU A 76 9.84 9.22 -5.16
C LEU A 76 10.59 9.31 -3.83
N LYS A 77 11.74 9.98 -3.83
CA LYS A 77 12.49 10.31 -2.63
C LYS A 77 12.24 11.77 -2.26
N GLN A 78 11.66 11.99 -1.09
CA GLN A 78 11.39 13.31 -0.55
C GLN A 78 12.16 13.51 0.76
N GLU A 79 13.10 14.45 0.77
CA GLU A 79 13.82 14.84 1.98
C GLU A 79 13.02 15.95 2.68
N ILE A 80 12.72 15.76 3.96
CA ILE A 80 11.93 16.68 4.77
C ILE A 80 12.71 17.11 6.01
N LYS A 81 12.42 18.33 6.47
CA LYS A 81 13.05 18.91 7.65
C LYS A 81 12.00 19.60 8.53
N ARG A 82 12.18 19.49 9.84
CA ARG A 82 11.46 20.26 10.85
C ARG A 82 12.43 20.58 11.98
N ASP A 83 12.65 21.86 12.24
CA ASP A 83 13.64 22.35 13.22
C ASP A 83 15.03 21.72 13.00
N ASN A 84 15.51 20.95 13.97
CA ASN A 84 16.79 20.21 13.92
C ASN A 84 16.62 18.72 13.54
N GLN A 85 15.43 18.32 13.10
CA GLN A 85 15.12 16.96 12.66
C GLN A 85 15.06 16.90 11.14
N THR A 86 15.67 15.88 10.56
CA THR A 86 15.58 15.55 9.14
C THR A 86 15.04 14.13 8.99
N ALA A 87 14.30 13.88 7.92
CA ALA A 87 13.84 12.55 7.55
C ALA A 87 13.75 12.43 6.03
N ILE A 88 13.75 11.21 5.53
CA ILE A 88 13.56 10.91 4.12
C ILE A 88 12.31 10.05 3.99
N VAL A 89 11.37 10.47 3.16
CA VAL A 89 10.16 9.73 2.83
C VAL A 89 10.29 9.21 1.41
N LEU A 90 10.22 7.90 1.28
CA LEU A 90 10.21 7.21 0.00
C LEU A 90 8.78 6.77 -0.29
N LEU A 91 8.24 7.19 -1.42
CA LEU A 91 6.87 6.86 -1.84
C LEU A 91 6.91 6.07 -3.14
N PHE A 92 6.13 5.00 -3.20
CA PHE A 92 5.87 4.21 -4.39
C PHE A 92 4.37 4.20 -4.69
N PRO A 93 3.84 5.26 -5.33
CA PRO A 93 2.43 5.31 -5.68
C PRO A 93 2.09 4.34 -6.80
N GLN A 94 0.92 3.71 -6.71
CA GLN A 94 0.38 2.87 -7.78
C GLN A 94 0.36 3.62 -9.13
N ASN A 95 0.99 3.05 -10.15
CA ASN A 95 1.16 3.72 -11.45
C ASN A 95 0.02 3.43 -12.42
N TYR A 96 -0.60 2.26 -12.31
CA TYR A 96 -1.68 1.83 -13.18
C TYR A 96 -2.78 1.15 -12.36
N TYR A 97 -4.04 1.29 -12.80
CA TYR A 97 -5.19 0.81 -12.03
C TYR A 97 -5.19 -0.70 -11.80
N LYS A 98 -4.43 -1.50 -12.57
CA LYS A 98 -4.27 -2.94 -12.35
C LYS A 98 -3.06 -3.31 -11.48
N ASP A 99 -2.16 -2.37 -11.20
CA ASP A 99 -0.97 -2.62 -10.40
C ASP A 99 -1.34 -3.03 -8.98
N GLN A 100 -0.60 -3.98 -8.46
CA GLN A 100 -0.75 -4.54 -7.11
C GLN A 100 0.59 -4.38 -6.39
N PRO A 101 0.60 -4.24 -5.05
CA PRO A 101 1.83 -4.34 -4.30
C PRO A 101 2.45 -5.73 -4.52
N GLN A 102 3.77 -5.77 -4.68
CA GLN A 102 4.52 -6.99 -4.93
C GLN A 102 5.66 -7.12 -3.92
N LEU A 103 6.85 -6.66 -4.28
CA LEU A 103 8.10 -6.79 -3.50
C LEU A 103 8.92 -5.50 -3.61
N GLU A 104 8.24 -4.37 -3.50
CA GLU A 104 8.84 -3.04 -3.61
C GLU A 104 9.97 -2.85 -2.59
N TRP A 105 9.87 -3.49 -1.41
CA TRP A 105 10.90 -3.49 -0.36
C TRP A 105 12.22 -4.12 -0.83
N MET A 106 12.17 -5.20 -1.61
CA MET A 106 13.36 -5.87 -2.12
C MET A 106 14.06 -5.01 -3.17
N ASP A 107 13.28 -4.37 -4.06
CA ASP A 107 13.82 -3.41 -5.04
C ASP A 107 14.51 -2.23 -4.32
N LEU A 108 13.87 -1.72 -3.26
CA LEU A 108 14.41 -0.60 -2.48
C LEU A 108 15.72 -0.96 -1.77
N ASN A 109 15.79 -2.16 -1.16
CA ASN A 109 17.02 -2.68 -0.57
C ASN A 109 18.14 -2.77 -1.61
N GLY A 110 17.81 -3.21 -2.83
CA GLY A 110 18.76 -3.26 -3.96
C GLY A 110 19.24 -1.88 -4.40
N PHE A 111 18.36 -0.88 -4.49
CA PHE A 111 18.73 0.48 -4.89
C PHE A 111 19.57 1.21 -3.84
N LEU A 112 19.29 1.00 -2.56
CA LEU A 112 20.00 1.68 -1.47
C LEU A 112 21.28 0.94 -1.04
N GLY A 113 21.39 -0.36 -1.35
CA GLY A 113 22.59 -1.16 -1.04
C GLY A 113 22.91 -1.23 0.45
N TRP A 114 21.92 -1.03 1.30
CA TRP A 114 22.11 -1.01 2.75
C TRP A 114 22.09 -2.41 3.36
N LYS A 115 22.57 -2.52 4.59
CA LYS A 115 22.36 -3.69 5.45
C LYS A 115 21.26 -3.37 6.46
N THR A 116 20.60 -4.41 6.96
CA THR A 116 19.42 -4.27 7.83
C THR A 116 19.47 -5.22 9.02
N ASP A 117 18.99 -4.80 10.19
CA ASP A 117 18.84 -5.61 11.41
C ASP A 117 17.73 -5.05 12.32
N ASP A 118 17.52 -5.68 13.49
CA ASP A 118 16.56 -5.26 14.52
C ASP A 118 15.12 -5.06 14.01
N PHE A 119 14.61 -6.04 13.26
CA PHE A 119 13.22 -6.03 12.76
C PHE A 119 12.20 -6.22 13.88
N SER A 120 11.20 -5.35 13.90
CA SER A 120 9.97 -5.46 14.68
C SER A 120 8.74 -5.14 13.82
N ASP A 121 7.64 -5.81 14.12
CA ASP A 121 6.32 -5.46 13.59
C ASP A 121 5.63 -4.60 14.64
N ASP A 122 5.33 -3.35 14.30
CA ASP A 122 4.75 -2.36 15.20
C ASP A 122 3.49 -1.76 14.59
N ARG A 123 2.76 -0.97 15.39
CA ARG A 123 1.48 -0.39 14.98
C ARG A 123 1.32 1.03 15.47
N PHE A 124 0.62 1.83 14.67
CA PHE A 124 0.07 3.11 15.09
C PHE A 124 -1.36 3.26 14.56
N SER A 125 -2.09 4.26 15.06
CA SER A 125 -3.48 4.47 14.69
C SER A 125 -3.74 5.93 14.39
N ILE A 126 -4.39 6.19 13.26
CA ILE A 126 -4.91 7.52 12.97
C ILE A 126 -6.21 7.69 13.73
N LYS A 127 -6.22 8.67 14.62
CA LYS A 127 -7.45 9.13 15.27
C LYS A 127 -8.26 9.92 14.25
N SER A 128 -9.55 9.62 14.16
CA SER A 128 -10.48 10.38 13.34
C SER A 128 -10.42 11.84 13.78
N THR A 129 -9.87 12.70 12.92
CA THR A 129 -9.78 14.13 13.18
C THR A 129 -11.01 14.80 12.54
N ALA A 130 -11.44 15.93 13.09
CA ALA A 130 -12.73 16.61 12.86
C ALA A 130 -13.13 16.91 11.38
N GLN A 131 -12.28 16.60 10.41
CA GLN A 131 -12.63 16.59 8.99
C GLN A 131 -12.30 15.23 8.35
N LYS A 132 -13.35 14.43 8.09
CA LYS A 132 -13.46 13.44 6.99
C LYS A 132 -12.46 12.27 6.89
N LEU A 133 -11.61 11.98 7.87
CA LEU A 133 -10.81 10.75 7.86
C LEU A 133 -11.42 9.67 8.76
N ASP A 134 -11.65 8.51 8.16
CA ASP A 134 -12.01 7.31 8.90
C ASP A 134 -10.83 6.88 9.80
N PRO A 135 -11.10 6.46 11.04
CA PRO A 135 -10.06 5.91 11.90
C PRO A 135 -9.46 4.66 11.26
N ALA A 136 -8.14 4.54 11.31
CA ALA A 136 -7.41 3.45 10.69
C ALA A 136 -6.28 2.98 11.60
N GLU A 137 -6.12 1.66 11.71
CA GLU A 137 -4.94 1.03 12.31
C GLU A 137 -3.95 0.69 11.20
N ILE A 138 -2.68 1.01 11.42
CA ILE A 138 -1.61 0.79 10.47
C ILE A 138 -0.57 -0.10 11.13
N GLU A 139 -0.36 -1.28 10.54
CA GLU A 139 0.77 -2.13 10.87
C GLU A 139 1.96 -1.69 10.01
N VAL A 140 3.14 -1.66 10.61
CA VAL A 140 4.39 -1.29 9.95
C VAL A 140 5.50 -2.26 10.31
N GLN A 141 6.46 -2.39 9.41
CA GLN A 141 7.74 -3.00 9.75
C GLN A 141 8.70 -1.89 10.16
N PHE A 142 9.27 -2.01 11.36
CA PHE A 142 10.26 -1.09 11.90
C PHE A 142 11.59 -1.80 12.07
N PHE A 143 12.68 -1.22 11.55
CA PHE A 143 14.00 -1.86 11.59
C PHE A 143 15.12 -0.84 11.43
N ARG A 144 16.35 -1.26 11.72
CA ARG A 144 17.54 -0.46 11.47
C ARG A 144 18.14 -0.81 10.11
N ALA A 145 18.56 0.21 9.37
CA ALA A 145 19.33 0.06 8.15
C ALA A 145 20.59 0.92 8.16
N TRP A 146 21.66 0.49 7.51
CA TRP A 146 22.89 1.27 7.42
C TRP A 146 23.67 1.06 6.13
N THR A 147 24.37 2.11 5.71
CA THR A 147 25.43 2.07 4.70
C THR A 147 26.78 2.31 5.38
N ALA A 148 27.85 2.47 4.60
CA ALA A 148 29.17 2.83 5.13
C ALA A 148 29.21 4.21 5.81
N THR A 149 28.25 5.10 5.53
CA THR A 149 28.30 6.51 5.96
C THR A 149 27.16 6.92 6.89
N GLN A 150 26.04 6.20 6.89
CA GLN A 150 24.84 6.62 7.60
C GLN A 150 24.04 5.41 8.11
N THR A 151 23.42 5.59 9.27
CA THR A 151 22.45 4.66 9.86
C THR A 151 21.08 5.32 9.91
N TRP A 152 20.03 4.53 9.66
CA TRP A 152 18.64 4.96 9.69
C TRP A 152 17.79 4.01 10.52
N ALA A 153 16.79 4.55 11.19
CA ALA A 153 15.60 3.81 11.58
C ALA A 153 14.59 3.89 10.43
N VAL A 154 14.13 2.73 9.96
CA VAL A 154 13.29 2.60 8.79
C VAL A 154 11.92 2.08 9.19
N THR A 155 10.86 2.72 8.71
CA THR A 155 9.47 2.29 8.91
C THR A 155 8.82 2.05 7.55
N GLN A 156 8.31 0.85 7.29
CA GLN A 156 7.76 0.45 5.98
C GLN A 156 6.35 -0.09 6.08
N TRP A 157 5.49 0.35 5.16
CA TRP A 157 4.13 -0.18 4.99
C TRP A 157 3.55 0.18 3.63
N TYR A 158 2.59 -0.60 3.16
CA TYR A 158 1.68 -0.19 2.10
C TYR A 158 0.50 0.56 2.71
N ALA A 159 0.27 1.79 2.28
CA ALA A 159 -0.84 2.64 2.68
C ALA A 159 -2.04 2.44 1.73
N TRP A 160 -3.25 2.35 2.28
CA TRP A 160 -4.52 2.37 1.54
C TRP A 160 -5.60 3.14 2.34
N PRO A 161 -6.81 3.39 1.81
CA PRO A 161 -7.72 4.41 2.33
C PRO A 161 -8.16 4.25 3.80
N ASN A 162 -8.13 3.04 4.34
CA ASN A 162 -8.64 2.70 5.67
C ASN A 162 -7.66 1.81 6.45
N GLY A 163 -6.36 1.86 6.13
CA GLY A 163 -5.35 1.08 6.84
C GLY A 163 -4.00 1.08 6.16
N GLY A 164 -3.11 0.26 6.72
CA GLY A 164 -1.82 -0.02 6.11
C GLY A 164 -1.16 -1.26 6.71
N ASN A 165 -0.27 -1.88 5.93
CA ASN A 165 0.46 -3.07 6.35
C ASN A 165 1.72 -3.28 5.51
N PRO A 166 2.83 -3.81 6.08
CA PRO A 166 4.01 -4.17 5.31
C PRO A 166 3.80 -5.34 4.35
N ALA A 167 2.80 -6.20 4.59
CA ALA A 167 2.51 -7.36 3.76
C ALA A 167 1.52 -7.05 2.62
N PRO A 168 1.89 -7.32 1.34
CA PRO A 168 1.00 -7.15 0.18
C PRO A 168 -0.30 -7.93 0.28
N SER A 169 -0.28 -9.08 0.95
CA SER A 169 -1.42 -9.99 1.09
C SER A 169 -2.61 -9.36 1.81
N ARG A 170 -2.36 -8.41 2.72
CA ARG A 170 -3.43 -7.67 3.41
C ARG A 170 -4.18 -6.76 2.46
N TRP A 171 -3.46 -6.01 1.64
CA TRP A 171 -4.06 -5.19 0.59
C TRP A 171 -4.84 -6.03 -0.41
N PHE A 172 -4.34 -7.22 -0.79
CA PHE A 172 -5.04 -8.11 -1.72
C PHE A 172 -6.48 -8.38 -1.25
N TRP A 173 -6.67 -8.72 0.03
CA TRP A 173 -8.02 -8.95 0.55
C TRP A 173 -8.87 -7.68 0.52
N ILE A 174 -8.33 -6.52 0.90
CA ILE A 174 -9.04 -5.23 0.83
C ILE A 174 -9.49 -4.92 -0.61
N ASP A 175 -8.62 -5.10 -1.60
CA ASP A 175 -8.97 -4.87 -3.01
C ASP A 175 -10.02 -5.88 -3.51
N ARG A 176 -9.97 -7.14 -3.07
CA ARG A 176 -11.00 -8.14 -3.40
C ARG A 176 -12.38 -7.77 -2.87
N TRP A 177 -12.46 -7.26 -1.65
CA TRP A 177 -13.72 -6.75 -1.09
C TRP A 177 -14.20 -5.49 -1.83
N ALA A 178 -13.30 -4.56 -2.16
CA ALA A 178 -13.63 -3.35 -2.91
C ALA A 178 -14.17 -3.67 -4.32
N GLN A 179 -13.63 -4.71 -4.97
CA GLN A 179 -14.07 -5.16 -6.30
C GLN A 179 -15.53 -5.64 -6.30
N LEU A 180 -16.07 -6.15 -5.18
CA LEU A 180 -17.49 -6.50 -5.07
C LEU A 180 -18.40 -5.27 -5.24
N SER A 181 -17.91 -4.11 -4.82
CA SER A 181 -18.58 -2.81 -4.99
C SER A 181 -18.15 -2.09 -6.27
N LYS A 182 -17.52 -2.79 -7.23
CA LYS A 182 -17.00 -2.25 -8.50
C LYS A 182 -16.00 -1.10 -8.33
N HIS A 183 -15.20 -1.13 -7.27
CA HIS A 183 -14.10 -0.20 -7.05
C HIS A 183 -12.78 -0.95 -6.85
N ARG A 184 -11.65 -0.22 -6.92
CA ARG A 184 -10.31 -0.73 -6.58
C ARG A 184 -9.78 0.02 -5.38
N ALA A 185 -9.07 -0.67 -4.51
CA ALA A 185 -8.39 -0.03 -3.39
C ALA A 185 -7.07 0.58 -3.89
N PRO A 186 -6.90 1.91 -3.89
CA PRO A 186 -5.61 2.51 -4.20
C PRO A 186 -4.58 2.12 -3.14
N TRP A 187 -3.31 2.11 -3.53
CA TRP A 187 -2.21 1.88 -2.60
C TRP A 187 -0.98 2.72 -2.90
N VAL A 188 -0.16 2.94 -1.87
CA VAL A 188 1.15 3.58 -1.94
C VAL A 188 2.12 2.81 -1.05
N GLY A 189 3.25 2.36 -1.58
CA GLY A 189 4.35 1.88 -0.74
C GLY A 189 5.03 3.05 -0.04
N VAL A 190 5.16 3.01 1.28
CA VAL A 190 5.79 4.05 2.08
C VAL A 190 7.00 3.46 2.80
N SER A 191 8.14 4.13 2.70
CA SER A 191 9.34 3.84 3.48
C SER A 191 9.87 5.14 4.07
N LEU A 192 9.76 5.28 5.38
CA LEU A 192 10.22 6.41 6.15
C LEU A 192 11.59 6.10 6.74
N LEU A 193 12.59 6.93 6.46
CA LEU A 193 13.96 6.80 6.95
C LEU A 193 14.28 7.98 7.85
N ILE A 194 14.57 7.71 9.13
CA ILE A 194 14.99 8.70 10.12
C ILE A 194 16.47 8.47 10.40
N PRO A 195 17.36 9.44 10.14
CA PRO A 195 18.78 9.30 10.42
C PRO A 195 19.03 9.19 11.93
N ILE A 196 19.82 8.21 12.32
CA ILE A 196 20.24 7.96 13.71
C ILE A 196 21.75 7.83 13.79
N LYS A 197 22.31 7.94 15.01
CA LYS A 197 23.73 7.68 15.21
C LYS A 197 24.03 6.19 15.02
N PRO A 198 25.26 5.83 14.60
CA PRO A 198 25.67 4.43 14.58
C PRO A 198 25.54 3.82 15.99
N LEU A 199 25.06 2.57 16.07
CA LEU A 199 24.85 1.82 17.32
C LEU A 199 23.78 2.38 18.27
N ASP A 200 23.05 3.41 17.85
CA ASP A 200 21.96 3.97 18.66
C ASP A 200 20.76 3.01 18.71
N ASN A 201 19.95 3.14 19.75
CA ASN A 201 18.77 2.30 19.90
C ASN A 201 17.63 2.84 19.04
N ILE A 202 17.16 2.03 18.07
CA ILE A 202 16.07 2.45 17.18
C ILE A 202 14.75 2.73 17.92
N LYS A 203 14.55 2.16 19.11
CA LYS A 203 13.32 2.38 19.88
C LYS A 203 13.19 3.82 20.37
N ASP A 204 14.29 4.54 20.50
CA ASP A 204 14.28 5.92 21.00
C ASP A 204 13.68 6.88 19.96
N VAL A 205 13.74 6.54 18.67
CA VAL A 205 13.13 7.31 17.59
C VAL A 205 11.74 6.83 17.20
N TRP A 206 11.24 5.76 17.81
CA TRP A 206 9.90 5.23 17.54
C TRP A 206 8.78 6.28 17.73
N PRO A 207 8.76 7.12 18.78
CA PRO A 207 7.73 8.16 18.92
C PRO A 207 7.72 9.16 17.76
N LEU A 208 8.89 9.48 17.19
CA LEU A 208 9.01 10.33 16.02
C LEU A 208 8.51 9.60 14.76
N ALA A 209 8.85 8.32 14.60
CA ALA A 209 8.38 7.49 13.50
C ALA A 209 6.85 7.38 13.49
N VAL A 210 6.21 7.20 14.66
CA VAL A 210 4.75 7.18 14.82
C VAL A 210 4.14 8.51 14.41
N SER A 211 4.60 9.63 15.00
CA SER A 211 4.03 10.95 14.70
C SER A 211 4.13 11.31 13.22
N LEU A 212 5.26 10.98 12.59
CA LEU A 212 5.48 11.24 11.18
C LEU A 212 4.72 10.24 10.29
N GLY A 213 4.65 8.98 10.68
CA GLY A 213 3.86 7.94 10.02
C GLY A 213 2.37 8.27 10.00
N GLU A 214 1.80 8.71 11.13
CA GLU A 214 0.44 9.22 11.23
C GLU A 214 0.19 10.39 10.28
N SER A 215 1.13 11.36 10.25
CA SER A 215 1.03 12.54 9.38
C SER A 215 1.09 12.17 7.89
N ILE A 216 2.01 11.26 7.51
CA ILE A 216 2.15 10.77 6.14
C ILE A 216 0.88 10.02 5.73
N GLN A 217 0.43 9.06 6.53
CA GLN A 217 -0.75 8.27 6.22
C GLN A 217 -2.01 9.15 6.14
N ALA A 218 -2.19 10.11 7.05
CA ALA A 218 -3.31 11.04 7.00
C ALA A 218 -3.28 11.91 5.73
N SER A 219 -2.09 12.40 5.34
CA SER A 219 -1.94 13.19 4.11
C SER A 219 -2.22 12.35 2.87
N LEU A 220 -1.75 11.10 2.82
CA LEU A 220 -2.07 10.16 1.74
C LEU A 220 -3.57 9.88 1.64
N MET A 221 -4.22 9.65 2.79
CA MET A 221 -5.68 9.47 2.86
C MET A 221 -6.43 10.68 2.33
N ALA A 222 -6.04 11.89 2.73
CA ALA A 222 -6.68 13.13 2.29
C ALA A 222 -6.44 13.46 0.81
N GLU A 223 -5.22 13.26 0.32
CA GLU A 223 -4.81 13.76 -1.01
C GLU A 223 -5.01 12.75 -2.14
N ALA A 224 -4.82 11.44 -1.89
CA ALA A 224 -4.76 10.46 -2.98
C ALA A 224 -5.39 9.08 -2.73
N LEU A 225 -5.81 8.76 -1.50
CA LEU A 225 -6.44 7.47 -1.22
C LEU A 225 -7.95 7.59 -1.00
N ALA A 226 -8.48 8.75 -0.58
CA ALA A 226 -9.92 8.92 -0.44
C ALA A 226 -10.64 8.75 -1.78
N THR A 227 -11.48 7.72 -1.87
CA THR A 227 -12.54 7.68 -2.89
C THR A 227 -13.66 8.57 -2.39
N THR A 228 -13.74 9.82 -2.84
CA THR A 228 -14.93 10.63 -2.60
C THR A 228 -16.15 9.84 -3.06
N THR A 229 -16.99 9.46 -2.10
CA THR A 229 -18.36 9.06 -2.40
C THR A 229 -19.02 10.29 -3.04
N PRO A 230 -19.65 10.16 -4.22
CA PRO A 230 -20.35 11.27 -4.85
C PRO A 230 -21.44 11.84 -3.95
#